data_AF-A0A6M3JZS2-F1
#
_entry.id   AF-A0A6M3JZS2-F1
#
_cell.length_a   1.000
_cell.length_b   1.000
_cell.length_c   1.000
_cell.angle_alpha   90.00
_cell.angle_beta   90.00
_cell.angle_gamma   90.00
#
_symmetry.space_group_name_H-M   'P 1'
#
loop_
_entity.id
_entity.type
_entity.pdbx_description
1 polymer ?
#
loop_
_entity_poly.entity_id
_entity_poly.type
_entity_poly.pdbx_seq_one_letter_code
_entity_poly.pdbx_strand_id
1 'polypeptide(L)'
;MGRVKARPARGDMNRRAILQARPTVGERAYIPNYDPVLQALKNGEGSIDLNYYYEPKEGEQQVPLSHVVLGSPLRNFFISKVKAPLQKVLIMVAKRIPEITKQNTTYTNTHILIDIIEKFTRCNTVKPPMFDAAFKVLLLEIEHDKAYRDVFNWFIEEIIKSILRHEWQPPLEGSPEHRFWHGDEVETLRGGKYSIISILKDKKAMENLLGEKWRLE
;
A
#
# COMPACT_ATOMS: atom_id res chain seq x y z
N MET A 1 14.42 45.24 -33.29
CA MET A 1 14.88 43.85 -33.48
C MET A 1 15.98 43.55 -32.46
N GLY A 2 15.62 43.06 -31.27
CA GLY A 2 16.58 42.78 -30.19
C GLY A 2 16.94 41.30 -30.14
N ARG A 3 18.23 40.97 -30.24
CA ARG A 3 18.74 39.59 -30.13
C ARG A 3 18.62 39.09 -28.69
N VAL A 4 17.77 38.10 -28.46
CA VAL A 4 17.69 37.35 -27.20
C VAL A 4 18.85 36.36 -27.14
N LYS A 5 19.76 36.53 -26.16
CA LYS A 5 20.82 35.56 -25.85
C LYS A 5 20.20 34.36 -25.11
N ALA A 6 20.34 33.17 -25.69
CA ALA A 6 19.97 31.91 -25.03
C ALA A 6 20.83 31.67 -23.78
N ARG A 7 20.19 31.33 -22.66
CA ARG A 7 20.86 30.86 -21.43
C ARG A 7 21.28 29.39 -21.60
N PRO A 8 22.49 28.98 -21.15
CA PRO A 8 22.86 27.58 -21.13
C PRO A 8 22.10 26.84 -20.03
N ALA A 9 21.64 25.62 -20.34
CA ALA A 9 21.01 24.71 -19.40
C ALA A 9 22.00 24.31 -18.30
N ARG A 10 21.74 24.76 -17.06
CA ARG A 10 22.38 24.24 -15.85
C ARG A 10 21.52 23.09 -15.33
N GLY A 11 22.05 21.86 -15.26
CA GLY A 11 21.39 20.84 -14.45
C GLY A 11 21.82 19.39 -14.55
N ASP A 12 22.50 18.93 -15.61
CA ASP A 12 22.61 17.48 -15.88
C ASP A 12 23.99 16.83 -15.66
N MET A 13 24.89 17.47 -14.92
CA MET A 13 26.25 16.92 -14.72
C MET A 13 26.45 16.07 -13.46
N ASN A 14 25.46 15.90 -12.58
CA ASN A 14 25.64 15.11 -11.33
C ASN A 14 24.85 13.80 -11.22
N ARG A 15 24.06 13.40 -12.22
CA ARG A 15 23.36 12.09 -12.20
C ARG A 15 24.12 10.95 -12.88
N ARG A 16 25.11 11.25 -13.74
CA ARG A 16 25.90 10.21 -14.43
C ARG A 16 27.04 9.62 -13.59
N ALA A 17 27.54 10.34 -12.58
CA ALA A 17 28.66 9.86 -11.76
C ALA A 17 28.23 8.82 -10.68
N ILE A 18 26.96 8.77 -10.28
CA ILE A 18 26.49 7.80 -9.26
C ILE A 18 26.11 6.44 -9.88
N LEU A 19 26.05 6.34 -11.21
CA LEU A 19 25.68 5.09 -11.91
C LEU A 19 26.88 4.26 -12.40
N GLN A 20 28.12 4.71 -12.21
CA GLN A 20 29.31 4.04 -12.77
C GLN A 20 30.11 3.14 -11.80
N ALA A 21 29.54 2.78 -10.66
CA ALA A 21 30.16 1.81 -9.74
C ALA A 21 29.15 0.80 -9.19
N ARG A 22 28.21 0.34 -10.03
CA ARG A 22 27.44 -0.86 -9.69
C ARG A 22 28.25 -2.06 -10.17
N PRO A 23 28.71 -2.96 -9.28
CA PRO A 23 29.35 -4.20 -9.71
C PRO A 23 28.39 -4.93 -10.66
N THR A 24 28.94 -5.42 -11.77
CA THR A 24 28.25 -6.35 -12.65
C THR A 24 27.70 -7.50 -11.81
N VAL A 25 26.48 -7.94 -12.12
CA VAL A 25 25.68 -8.88 -11.32
C VAL A 25 26.43 -10.19 -11.00
N GLY A 26 27.53 -10.50 -11.71
CA GLY A 26 28.41 -11.65 -11.48
C GLY A 26 29.56 -11.49 -10.47
N GLU A 27 29.85 -10.30 -9.93
CA GLU A 27 30.99 -10.06 -9.01
C GLU A 27 30.57 -9.57 -7.63
N ARG A 28 29.43 -10.03 -7.10
CA ARG A 28 29.11 -9.77 -5.68
C ARG A 28 29.92 -10.73 -4.82
N ALA A 29 31.04 -10.24 -4.28
CA ALA A 29 31.74 -10.92 -3.21
C ALA A 29 30.74 -11.29 -2.10
N TYR A 30 30.60 -12.58 -1.83
CA TYR A 30 29.76 -13.06 -0.73
C TYR A 30 30.30 -12.47 0.58
N ILE A 31 29.54 -11.57 1.19
CA ILE A 31 29.83 -11.05 2.53
C ILE A 31 28.98 -11.86 3.51
N PRO A 32 29.59 -12.73 4.35
CA PRO A 32 28.86 -13.42 5.40
C PRO A 32 28.14 -12.40 6.30
N ASN A 33 26.86 -12.63 6.61
CA ASN A 33 26.00 -11.76 7.44
C ASN A 33 25.58 -10.42 6.82
N TYR A 34 25.66 -10.26 5.50
CA TYR A 34 25.11 -9.09 4.81
C TYR A 34 23.60 -9.23 4.60
N ASP A 35 22.81 -8.40 5.29
CA ASP A 35 21.40 -8.16 4.98
C ASP A 35 21.25 -6.73 4.42
N PRO A 36 20.91 -6.56 3.13
CA PRO A 36 20.82 -5.24 2.51
C PRO A 36 19.74 -4.35 3.15
N VAL A 37 18.70 -4.94 3.73
CA VAL A 37 17.65 -4.18 4.42
C VAL A 37 18.15 -3.67 5.76
N LEU A 38 18.85 -4.50 6.54
CA LEU A 38 19.45 -4.03 7.80
C LEU A 38 20.46 -2.92 7.55
N GLN A 39 21.24 -3.04 6.48
CA GLN A 39 22.19 -1.99 6.10
C GLN A 39 21.46 -0.72 5.67
N ALA A 40 20.43 -0.81 4.81
CA ALA A 40 19.63 0.33 4.40
C ALA A 40 18.93 1.02 5.58
N LEU A 41 18.42 0.24 6.55
CA LEU A 41 17.85 0.77 7.79
C LEU A 41 18.90 1.52 8.61
N LYS A 42 20.09 0.93 8.79
CA LYS A 42 21.21 1.53 9.54
C LYS A 42 21.72 2.82 8.87
N ASN A 43 21.77 2.83 7.54
CA ASN A 43 22.23 3.96 6.74
C ASN A 43 21.16 5.03 6.54
N GLY A 44 19.92 4.77 6.94
CA GLY A 44 18.79 5.70 6.76
C GLY A 44 18.31 5.83 5.32
N GLU A 45 18.59 4.84 4.46
CA GLU A 45 18.24 4.86 3.05
C GLU A 45 16.72 4.90 2.82
N GLY A 46 16.31 5.57 1.73
CA GLY A 46 14.91 5.71 1.33
C GLY A 46 14.42 4.62 0.36
N SER A 47 15.33 3.77 -0.14
CA SER A 47 15.05 2.74 -1.13
C SER A 47 15.94 1.54 -0.90
N ILE A 48 15.49 0.37 -1.34
CA ILE A 48 16.26 -0.88 -1.33
C ILE A 48 16.12 -1.58 -2.67
N ASP A 49 17.18 -2.28 -3.10
CA ASP A 49 17.13 -3.14 -4.27
C ASP A 49 16.55 -4.51 -3.88
N LEU A 50 15.33 -4.79 -4.32
CA LEU A 50 14.65 -6.05 -4.03
C LEU A 50 15.15 -7.22 -4.86
N ASN A 51 15.95 -6.98 -5.91
CA ASN A 51 16.48 -8.06 -6.76
C ASN A 51 17.33 -9.03 -5.94
N TYR A 52 17.95 -8.56 -4.85
CA TYR A 52 18.66 -9.41 -3.90
C TYR A 52 17.80 -10.55 -3.31
N TYR A 53 16.49 -10.35 -3.16
CA TYR A 53 15.57 -11.36 -2.62
C TYR A 53 14.77 -12.11 -3.68
N TYR A 54 14.78 -11.63 -4.92
CA TYR A 54 13.90 -12.12 -5.98
C TYR A 54 14.62 -12.96 -7.03
N GLU A 55 15.92 -12.73 -7.25
CA GLU A 55 16.73 -13.55 -8.14
C GLU A 55 17.11 -14.84 -7.40
N PRO A 56 16.53 -16.01 -7.76
CA PRO A 56 16.91 -17.26 -7.15
C PRO A 56 18.40 -17.51 -7.47
N LYS A 57 19.17 -17.94 -6.47
CA LYS A 57 20.51 -18.44 -6.73
C LYS A 57 20.41 -19.75 -7.50
N GLU A 58 21.49 -20.13 -8.17
CA GLU A 58 21.54 -21.40 -8.92
C GLU A 58 21.13 -22.57 -8.00
N GLY A 59 20.05 -23.26 -8.36
CA GLY A 59 19.47 -24.37 -7.59
C GLY A 59 18.42 -24.00 -6.55
N GLU A 60 18.12 -22.71 -6.32
CA GLU A 60 17.07 -22.27 -5.40
C GLU A 60 15.71 -22.08 -6.11
N GLN A 61 14.61 -22.36 -5.40
CA GLN A 61 13.27 -22.07 -5.90
C GLN A 61 12.92 -20.60 -5.68
N GLN A 62 12.22 -20.02 -6.65
CA GLN A 62 11.70 -18.66 -6.52
C GLN A 62 10.66 -18.60 -5.40
N VAL A 63 10.86 -17.67 -4.46
CA VAL A 63 9.95 -17.45 -3.34
C VAL A 63 8.83 -16.48 -3.76
N PRO A 64 7.56 -16.72 -3.38
CA PRO A 64 6.48 -15.77 -3.65
C PRO A 64 6.77 -14.38 -3.10
N LEU A 65 6.43 -13.33 -3.86
CA LEU A 65 6.67 -11.93 -3.46
C LEU A 65 6.07 -11.60 -2.09
N SER A 66 4.89 -12.16 -1.78
CA SER A 66 4.25 -11.99 -0.48
C SER A 66 5.13 -12.48 0.67
N HIS A 67 5.78 -13.63 0.53
CA HIS A 67 6.65 -14.19 1.56
C HIS A 67 7.92 -13.34 1.74
N VAL A 68 8.48 -12.86 0.63
CA VAL A 68 9.63 -11.93 0.64
C VAL A 68 9.26 -10.66 1.42
N VAL A 69 8.18 -9.98 1.04
CA VAL A 69 7.78 -8.69 1.62
C VAL A 69 7.31 -8.81 3.07
N LEU A 70 6.74 -9.95 3.46
CA LEU A 70 6.26 -10.19 4.83
C LEU A 70 7.36 -10.65 5.79
N GLY A 71 8.52 -11.08 5.27
CA GLY A 71 9.68 -11.45 6.09
C GLY A 71 10.29 -10.26 6.85
N SER A 72 10.70 -10.50 8.10
CA SER A 72 11.60 -9.55 8.78
C SER A 72 13.02 -9.77 8.25
N PRO A 73 13.80 -8.70 7.97
CA PRO A 73 13.57 -7.30 8.34
C PRO A 73 12.85 -6.44 7.28
N LEU A 74 12.64 -6.96 6.07
CA LEU A 74 12.05 -6.25 4.92
C LEU A 74 10.68 -5.63 5.22
N ARG A 75 9.82 -6.37 5.93
CA ARG A 75 8.52 -5.88 6.41
C ARG A 75 8.63 -4.58 7.21
N ASN A 76 9.59 -4.49 8.12
CA ASN A 76 9.77 -3.33 9.00
C ASN A 76 10.28 -2.11 8.21
N PHE A 77 11.15 -2.34 7.23
CA PHE A 77 11.55 -1.30 6.27
C PHE A 77 10.33 -0.77 5.51
N PHE A 78 9.53 -1.64 4.89
CA PHE A 78 8.34 -1.21 4.15
C PHE A 78 7.34 -0.46 5.03
N ILE A 79 7.11 -0.90 6.26
CA ILE A 79 6.21 -0.21 7.19
C ILE A 79 6.72 1.20 7.49
N SER A 80 7.97 1.32 7.91
CA SER A 80 8.53 2.58 8.42
C SER A 80 8.90 3.58 7.32
N LYS A 81 9.40 3.12 6.18
CA LYS A 81 9.91 3.96 5.10
C LYS A 81 8.91 4.22 3.98
N VAL A 82 7.94 3.31 3.79
CA VAL A 82 6.97 3.43 2.68
C VAL A 82 5.56 3.66 3.21
N LYS A 83 5.00 2.71 3.98
CA LYS A 83 3.58 2.73 4.37
C LYS A 83 3.24 3.89 5.29
N ALA A 84 4.01 4.11 6.35
CA ALA A 84 3.69 5.16 7.32
C ALA A 84 3.83 6.58 6.73
N PRO A 85 4.90 6.93 5.98
CA PRO A 85 4.99 8.22 5.30
C PRO A 85 3.87 8.42 4.28
N LEU A 86 3.58 7.42 3.45
CA LEU A 86 2.51 7.50 2.45
C LEU A 86 1.14 7.71 3.12
N GLN A 87 0.83 6.95 4.18
CA GLN A 87 -0.41 7.12 4.94
C GLN A 87 -0.52 8.55 5.50
N LYS A 88 0.56 9.12 6.03
CA LYS A 88 0.57 10.49 6.54
C LYS A 88 0.30 11.50 5.41
N VAL A 89 0.94 11.34 4.26
CA VAL A 89 0.76 12.23 3.09
C VAL A 89 -0.68 12.16 2.59
N LEU A 90 -1.24 10.96 2.42
CA LEU A 90 -2.64 10.78 1.98
C LEU A 90 -3.63 11.49 2.90
N ILE A 91 -3.49 11.29 4.22
CA ILE A 91 -4.36 11.96 5.20
C ILE A 91 -4.19 13.49 5.15
N MET A 92 -2.96 13.98 5.00
CA MET A 92 -2.69 15.41 4.90
C MET A 92 -3.29 16.04 3.64
N VAL A 93 -3.21 15.35 2.50
CA VAL A 93 -3.81 15.80 1.24
C VAL A 93 -5.33 15.80 1.36
N ALA A 94 -5.93 14.72 1.86
CA ALA A 94 -7.38 14.59 1.99
C ALA A 94 -8.01 15.67 2.89
N LYS A 95 -7.29 16.14 3.92
CA LYS A 95 -7.74 17.25 4.78
C LYS A 95 -7.93 18.58 4.04
N ARG A 96 -7.32 18.74 2.86
CA ARG A 96 -7.44 19.95 2.03
C ARG A 96 -8.58 19.86 1.01
N ILE A 97 -9.13 18.67 0.82
CA ILE A 97 -10.22 18.41 -0.12
C ILE A 97 -11.55 18.71 0.61
N PRO A 98 -12.47 19.49 0.01
CA PRO A 98 -13.79 19.71 0.58
C PRO A 98 -14.55 18.40 0.71
N GLU A 99 -15.56 18.33 1.58
CA GLU A 99 -16.37 17.12 1.69
C GLU A 99 -17.09 16.82 0.38
N ILE A 100 -17.00 15.57 -0.10
CA ILE A 100 -17.56 15.15 -1.38
C ILE A 100 -18.90 14.49 -1.10
N THR A 101 -19.97 15.07 -1.65
CA THR A 101 -21.34 14.60 -1.46
C THR A 101 -22.05 14.49 -2.80
N LYS A 102 -23.19 13.80 -2.85
CA LYS A 102 -23.99 13.70 -4.08
C LYS A 102 -24.51 15.06 -4.55
N GLN A 103 -24.68 16.02 -3.64
CA GLN A 103 -25.16 17.37 -3.94
C GLN A 103 -24.10 18.24 -4.61
N ASN A 104 -22.81 17.95 -4.42
CA ASN A 104 -21.71 18.72 -4.99
C ASN A 104 -20.89 17.95 -6.04
N THR A 105 -21.44 16.85 -6.54
CA THR A 105 -20.87 16.02 -7.61
C THR A 105 -21.83 15.90 -8.78
N THR A 106 -21.29 15.76 -9.98
CA THR A 106 -21.98 15.86 -11.28
C THR A 106 -22.30 14.48 -11.85
N TYR A 107 -21.37 13.52 -11.71
CA TYR A 107 -21.47 12.26 -12.43
C TYR A 107 -22.20 11.18 -11.63
N THR A 108 -23.12 10.48 -12.29
CA THR A 108 -23.89 9.37 -11.70
C THR A 108 -22.99 8.28 -11.13
N ASN A 109 -21.88 7.93 -11.80
CA ASN A 109 -20.95 6.92 -11.30
C ASN A 109 -20.27 7.36 -9.99
N THR A 110 -19.98 8.66 -9.83
CA THR A 110 -19.48 9.20 -8.56
C THR A 110 -20.51 9.00 -7.45
N HIS A 111 -21.80 9.24 -7.73
CA HIS A 111 -22.87 9.01 -6.74
C HIS A 111 -22.97 7.54 -6.31
N ILE A 112 -22.83 6.61 -7.26
CA ILE A 112 -22.80 5.16 -6.98
C ILE A 112 -21.59 4.81 -6.10
N LEU A 113 -20.42 5.39 -6.40
CA LEU A 113 -19.22 5.17 -5.58
C LEU A 113 -19.37 5.71 -4.17
N ILE A 114 -19.99 6.88 -3.99
CA ILE A 114 -20.32 7.42 -2.66
C ILE A 114 -21.16 6.40 -1.87
N ASP A 115 -22.21 5.83 -2.47
CA ASP A 115 -23.05 4.82 -1.80
C ASP A 115 -22.27 3.56 -1.39
N ILE A 116 -21.37 3.10 -2.25
CA ILE A 116 -20.52 1.92 -1.97
C ILE A 116 -19.52 2.24 -0.86
N ILE A 117 -18.90 3.42 -0.88
CA ILE A 117 -17.94 3.87 0.12
C ILE A 117 -18.61 4.05 1.48
N GLU A 118 -19.82 4.60 1.53
CA GLU A 118 -20.59 4.70 2.77
C GLU A 118 -20.87 3.32 3.37
N LYS A 119 -21.25 2.34 2.55
CA LYS A 119 -21.43 0.95 3.00
C LYS A 119 -20.12 0.34 3.51
N PHE A 120 -19.03 0.50 2.76
CA PHE A 120 -17.71 0.01 3.18
C PHE A 120 -17.28 0.64 4.51
N THR A 121 -17.45 1.95 4.66
CA THR A 121 -17.00 2.71 5.85
C THR A 121 -17.72 2.25 7.11
N ARG A 122 -19.01 1.88 7.02
CA ARG A 122 -19.76 1.29 8.15
C ARG A 122 -19.17 -0.04 8.63
N CYS A 123 -18.58 -0.82 7.72
CA CYS A 123 -17.98 -2.12 8.05
C CYS A 123 -16.47 -2.03 8.31
N ASN A 124 -15.82 -0.91 8.00
CA ASN A 124 -14.37 -0.80 8.09
C ASN A 124 -13.89 -0.43 9.50
N THR A 125 -13.35 -1.41 10.22
CA THR A 125 -12.71 -1.19 11.53
C THR A 125 -11.20 -0.95 11.44
N VAL A 126 -10.59 -1.12 10.26
CA VAL A 126 -9.14 -1.10 10.09
C VAL A 126 -8.69 0.23 9.52
N LYS A 127 -8.02 1.03 10.34
CA LYS A 127 -7.48 2.35 9.97
C LYS A 127 -8.50 3.25 9.22
N PRO A 128 -9.68 3.54 9.80
CA PRO A 128 -10.72 4.31 9.10
C PRO A 128 -10.20 5.62 8.46
N PRO A 129 -9.41 6.47 9.15
CA PRO A 129 -8.94 7.74 8.57
C PRO A 129 -8.08 7.60 7.31
N MET A 130 -7.41 6.45 7.12
CA MET A 130 -6.62 6.19 5.93
C MET A 130 -7.52 5.85 4.74
N PHE A 131 -8.54 5.00 4.96
CA PHE A 131 -9.49 4.64 3.91
C PHE A 131 -10.34 5.84 3.52
N ASP A 132 -10.84 6.61 4.50
CA ASP A 132 -11.60 7.84 4.24
C ASP A 132 -10.78 8.81 3.39
N ALA A 133 -9.50 9.00 3.74
CA ALA A 133 -8.59 9.84 2.96
C ALA A 133 -8.38 9.32 1.53
N ALA A 134 -8.17 8.01 1.37
CA ALA A 134 -7.97 7.40 0.06
C ALA A 134 -9.22 7.50 -0.83
N PHE A 135 -10.41 7.23 -0.28
CA PHE A 135 -11.67 7.36 -1.00
C PHE A 135 -11.97 8.80 -1.39
N LYS A 136 -11.68 9.76 -0.51
CA LYS A 136 -11.86 11.17 -0.80
C LYS A 136 -10.96 11.64 -1.95
N VAL A 137 -9.70 11.19 -1.98
CA VAL A 137 -8.80 11.45 -3.11
C VAL A 137 -9.31 10.77 -4.38
N LEU A 138 -9.71 9.50 -4.31
CA LEU A 138 -10.25 8.76 -5.46
C LEU A 138 -11.47 9.44 -6.07
N LEU A 139 -12.46 9.79 -5.24
CA LEU A 139 -13.67 10.48 -5.69
C LEU A 139 -13.34 11.82 -6.32
N LEU A 140 -12.41 12.59 -5.75
CA LEU A 140 -11.97 13.86 -6.33
C LEU A 140 -11.37 13.66 -7.72
N GLU A 141 -10.44 12.70 -7.88
CA GLU A 141 -9.78 12.46 -9.17
C GLU A 141 -10.78 11.99 -10.24
N ILE A 142 -11.73 11.12 -9.87
CA ILE A 142 -12.79 10.66 -10.78
C ILE A 142 -13.73 11.79 -11.16
N GLU A 143 -14.05 12.69 -10.22
CA GLU A 143 -14.95 13.81 -10.48
C GLU A 143 -14.25 14.90 -11.33
N HIS A 144 -12.98 15.20 -11.04
CA HIS A 144 -12.25 16.30 -11.66
C HIS A 144 -11.62 15.95 -13.02
N ASP A 145 -11.12 14.72 -13.21
CA ASP A 145 -10.34 14.35 -14.39
C ASP A 145 -11.04 13.25 -15.21
N LYS A 146 -11.35 13.58 -16.48
CA LYS A 146 -11.99 12.65 -17.41
C LYS A 146 -11.11 11.42 -17.68
N ALA A 147 -9.80 11.59 -17.84
CA ALA A 147 -8.91 10.48 -18.16
C ALA A 147 -8.86 9.47 -17.00
N TYR A 148 -8.76 9.94 -15.75
CA TYR A 148 -8.81 9.04 -14.59
C TYR A 148 -10.17 8.35 -14.44
N ARG A 149 -11.26 9.07 -14.67
CA ARG A 149 -12.61 8.49 -14.67
C ARG A 149 -12.77 7.40 -15.73
N ASP A 150 -12.34 7.64 -16.97
CA ASP A 150 -12.46 6.68 -18.06
C ASP A 150 -11.62 5.42 -17.78
N VAL A 151 -10.38 5.58 -17.30
CA VAL A 151 -9.52 4.45 -16.91
C VAL A 151 -10.12 3.66 -15.74
N PHE A 152 -10.70 4.34 -14.76
CA PHE A 152 -11.35 3.67 -13.63
C PHE A 152 -12.61 2.91 -14.05
N ASN A 153 -13.46 3.50 -14.90
CA ASN A 153 -14.63 2.80 -15.45
C ASN A 153 -14.21 1.55 -16.24
N TRP A 154 -13.20 1.68 -17.11
CA TRP A 154 -12.64 0.53 -17.82
C TRP A 154 -12.12 -0.55 -16.87
N PHE A 155 -11.40 -0.19 -15.81
CA PHE A 155 -10.92 -1.14 -14.80
C PHE A 155 -12.07 -1.91 -14.13
N ILE A 156 -13.16 -1.23 -13.76
CA ILE A 156 -14.35 -1.87 -13.20
C ILE A 156 -15.03 -2.80 -14.22
N GLU A 157 -15.13 -2.38 -15.49
CA GLU A 157 -15.67 -3.24 -16.55
C GLU A 157 -14.86 -4.53 -16.74
N GLU A 158 -13.52 -4.45 -16.71
CA GLU A 158 -12.67 -5.64 -16.84
C GLU A 158 -12.85 -6.59 -15.64
N ILE A 159 -12.99 -6.08 -14.42
CA ILE A 159 -13.34 -6.90 -13.24
C ILE A 159 -14.67 -7.63 -13.47
N ILE A 160 -15.70 -6.91 -13.90
CA ILE A 160 -17.03 -7.48 -14.14
C ILE A 160 -16.95 -8.56 -15.23
N LYS A 161 -16.24 -8.32 -16.33
CA LYS A 161 -16.05 -9.31 -17.40
C LYS A 161 -15.37 -10.57 -16.87
N SER A 162 -14.30 -10.46 -16.08
CA SER A 162 -13.62 -11.62 -15.51
C SER A 162 -14.50 -12.38 -14.50
N ILE A 163 -15.36 -11.69 -13.74
CA ILE A 163 -16.35 -12.35 -12.87
C ILE A 163 -17.37 -13.13 -13.71
N LEU A 164 -17.95 -12.51 -14.74
CA LEU A 164 -18.96 -13.13 -15.61
C LEU A 164 -18.39 -14.32 -16.42
N ARG A 165 -17.08 -14.33 -16.68
CA ARG A 165 -16.37 -15.45 -17.31
C ARG A 165 -15.94 -16.54 -16.33
N HIS A 166 -16.22 -16.38 -15.03
CA HIS A 166 -15.74 -17.26 -13.97
C HIS A 166 -14.20 -17.36 -13.87
N GLU A 167 -13.48 -16.36 -14.38
CA GLU A 167 -12.02 -16.25 -14.26
C GLU A 167 -11.63 -15.72 -12.87
N TRP A 168 -12.47 -14.86 -12.29
CA TRP A 168 -12.28 -14.39 -10.93
C TRP A 168 -12.79 -15.44 -9.94
N GLN A 169 -11.86 -16.12 -9.28
CA GLN A 169 -12.18 -17.05 -8.20
C GLN A 169 -12.01 -16.32 -6.86
N PRO A 170 -13.10 -15.85 -6.22
CA PRO A 170 -12.97 -15.23 -4.91
C PRO A 170 -12.37 -16.24 -3.92
N PRO A 171 -11.52 -15.81 -2.98
CA PRO A 171 -10.90 -16.72 -2.04
C PRO A 171 -11.97 -17.45 -1.22
N LEU A 172 -11.81 -18.78 -1.11
CA LEU A 172 -12.68 -19.65 -0.31
C LEU A 172 -12.65 -19.26 1.18
N GLU A 173 -11.52 -18.74 1.67
CA GLU A 173 -11.36 -18.16 3.00
C GLU A 173 -11.38 -16.63 2.93
N GLY A 174 -12.22 -15.98 3.74
CA GLY A 174 -12.19 -14.53 3.92
C GLY A 174 -12.99 -13.70 2.92
N SER A 175 -13.86 -14.30 2.12
CA SER A 175 -15.03 -13.56 1.63
C SER A 175 -15.74 -13.01 2.87
N PRO A 176 -16.10 -11.72 2.94
CA PRO A 176 -16.95 -11.28 4.04
C PRO A 176 -18.22 -12.13 3.93
N GLU A 177 -18.44 -12.99 4.92
CA GLU A 177 -19.66 -13.76 5.04
C GLU A 177 -20.86 -12.86 4.72
N HIS A 178 -21.85 -13.39 4.01
CA HIS A 178 -23.02 -12.64 3.54
C HIS A 178 -23.63 -11.72 4.62
N ARG A 179 -23.55 -12.12 5.90
CA ARG A 179 -23.96 -11.33 7.08
C ARG A 179 -23.23 -9.97 7.24
N PHE A 180 -22.00 -9.82 6.78
CA PHE A 180 -21.25 -8.56 6.90
C PHE A 180 -21.68 -7.48 5.90
N TRP A 181 -22.41 -7.86 4.84
CA TRP A 181 -22.96 -6.93 3.84
C TRP A 181 -24.42 -6.56 4.12
N HIS A 182 -25.11 -7.34 4.96
CA HIS A 182 -26.52 -7.20 5.30
C HIS A 182 -26.71 -6.93 6.81
N GLY A 183 -26.20 -5.78 7.24
CA GLY A 183 -26.92 -4.88 8.15
C GLY A 183 -27.00 -5.17 9.64
N ASP A 184 -27.04 -6.41 10.13
CA ASP A 184 -27.57 -6.63 11.49
C ASP A 184 -26.53 -7.07 12.55
N GLU A 185 -25.31 -7.46 12.16
CA GLU A 185 -24.26 -7.91 13.10
C GLU A 185 -22.89 -7.26 12.82
N VAL A 186 -22.76 -5.96 13.08
CA VAL A 186 -21.47 -5.22 12.97
C VAL A 186 -20.48 -5.62 14.08
N GLU A 187 -20.92 -6.31 15.14
CA GLU A 187 -20.10 -6.58 16.33
C GLU A 187 -19.00 -7.66 16.14
N THR A 188 -18.99 -8.42 15.04
CA THR A 188 -18.16 -9.65 14.96
C THR A 188 -17.02 -9.62 13.96
N LEU A 189 -16.62 -8.46 13.41
CA LEU A 189 -15.37 -8.32 12.64
C LEU A 189 -14.14 -8.38 13.58
N ARG A 190 -13.94 -9.53 14.22
CA ARG A 190 -12.69 -9.90 14.90
C ARG A 190 -11.72 -10.28 13.79
N GLY A 191 -10.69 -9.47 13.58
CA GLY A 191 -9.64 -9.80 12.63
C GLY A 191 -9.16 -11.24 12.86
N GLY A 192 -8.85 -11.97 11.79
CA GLY A 192 -8.53 -13.41 11.85
C GLY A 192 -7.46 -13.77 12.89
N LYS A 193 -7.23 -15.07 13.11
CA LYS A 193 -6.32 -15.61 14.14
C LYS A 193 -4.93 -14.95 14.17
N TYR A 194 -4.46 -14.42 13.04
CA TYR A 194 -3.17 -13.73 12.90
C TYR A 194 -3.26 -12.20 12.81
N SER A 195 -4.44 -11.63 12.99
CA SER A 195 -4.59 -10.17 13.02
C SER A 195 -3.93 -9.62 14.27
N ILE A 196 -3.33 -8.43 14.12
CA ILE A 196 -2.79 -7.68 15.25
C ILE A 196 -3.84 -7.51 16.36
N ILE A 197 -5.13 -7.35 16.03
CA ILE A 197 -6.19 -7.21 17.04
C ILE A 197 -6.38 -8.51 17.85
N SER A 198 -6.31 -9.69 17.21
CA SER A 198 -6.38 -10.99 17.90
C SER A 198 -5.11 -11.28 18.70
N ILE A 199 -3.94 -10.91 18.19
CA ILE A 199 -2.66 -11.03 18.89
C ILE A 199 -2.58 -10.08 20.10
N LEU A 200 -3.10 -8.85 19.98
CA LEU A 200 -3.17 -7.86 21.06
C LEU A 200 -4.16 -8.27 22.17
N LYS A 201 -5.16 -9.09 21.86
CA LYS A 201 -6.13 -9.64 22.82
C LYS A 201 -5.65 -10.94 23.48
N ASP A 202 -4.67 -11.61 22.89
CA ASP A 202 -4.02 -12.77 23.49
C ASP A 202 -2.94 -12.29 24.47
N LYS A 203 -3.29 -12.30 25.75
CA LYS A 203 -2.41 -11.88 26.85
C LYS A 203 -1.06 -12.60 26.82
N LYS A 204 -1.03 -13.89 26.45
CA LYS A 204 0.20 -14.67 26.41
C LYS A 204 1.07 -14.29 25.21
N ALA A 205 0.45 -13.99 24.07
CA ALA A 205 1.16 -13.46 22.92
C ALA A 205 1.75 -12.07 23.20
N MET A 206 1.03 -11.21 23.93
CA MET A 206 1.51 -9.89 24.35
C MET A 206 2.64 -9.96 25.38
N GLU A 207 2.54 -10.84 26.37
CA GLU A 207 3.62 -11.11 27.34
C GLU A 207 4.89 -11.61 26.64
N ASN A 208 4.77 -12.47 25.63
CA ASN A 208 5.91 -12.93 24.83
C ASN A 208 6.53 -11.82 23.96
N LEU A 209 5.71 -10.91 23.43
CA LEU A 209 6.15 -9.88 22.48
C LEU A 209 6.76 -8.66 23.17
N LEU A 210 6.28 -8.32 24.37
CA LEU A 210 6.68 -7.12 25.12
C LEU A 210 7.47 -7.43 26.42
N GLY A 211 7.58 -8.70 26.80
CA GLY A 211 8.23 -9.14 28.04
C GLY A 211 7.48 -8.71 29.31
N GLU A 212 8.14 -8.76 30.47
CA GLU A 212 7.55 -8.44 31.78
C GLU A 212 7.00 -7.00 31.92
N LYS A 213 7.32 -6.12 30.97
CA LYS A 213 6.91 -4.70 30.97
C LYS A 213 5.42 -4.46 30.66
N TRP A 214 4.65 -5.50 30.33
CA TRP A 214 3.21 -5.38 30.06
C TRP A 214 2.34 -5.22 31.31
N ARG A 215 2.88 -5.47 32.52
CA ARG A 215 2.18 -5.18 33.78
C ARG A 215 2.30 -3.69 34.11
N LEU A 216 1.51 -2.87 33.43
CA LEU A 216 1.18 -1.54 33.94
C LEU A 216 -0.11 -1.69 34.75
N GLU A 217 -0.04 -1.27 36.01
CA GLU A 217 -1.16 -1.17 36.97
C GLU A 217 -2.34 -0.37 36.41
#